data_AF-A0A5J6YXM9-F1
#
_entry.id   AF-A0A5J6YXM9-F1
#
_cell.length_a   1.000
_cell.length_b   1.000
_cell.length_c   1.000
_cell.angle_alpha   90.00
_cell.angle_beta   90.00
_cell.angle_gamma   90.00
#
_symmetry.space_group_name_H-M   'P 1'
#
loop_
_entity.id
_entity.type
_entity.pdbx_description
1 polymer ?
#
loop_
_entity_poly.entity_id
_entity_poly.type
_entity_poly.pdbx_seq_one_letter_code
_entity_poly.pdbx_strand_id
1 'polypeptide(L)'
;MSRKPARLSFELALQLRLLSAAGALLIFTLLWAGFIYPSLITLPALLVTPALFVLLAAVVSPQFVETRPWLRTYLLLSVGLSVVCWVFILVWFSRN
;
A
#
# COMPACT_ATOMS: atom_id res chain seq x y z
N MET A 1 -1.39 31.65 -25.93
CA MET A 1 -1.25 30.18 -25.92
C MET A 1 -0.46 29.76 -24.69
N SER A 2 -1.15 29.46 -23.58
CA SER A 2 -0.52 29.10 -22.30
C SER A 2 -0.11 27.63 -22.31
N ARG A 3 1.16 27.35 -22.61
CA ARG A 3 1.76 26.01 -22.52
C ARG A 3 2.06 25.65 -21.05
N LYS A 4 1.03 25.39 -20.25
CA LYS A 4 1.18 24.67 -18.97
C LYS A 4 -0.08 23.83 -18.70
N PRO A 5 -0.04 22.53 -19.06
CA PRO A 5 -0.64 21.53 -18.15
C PRO A 5 0.09 20.17 -18.07
N ALA A 6 1.26 19.99 -18.69
CA ALA A 6 1.91 18.67 -18.74
C ALA A 6 2.82 18.33 -17.53
N ARG A 7 3.37 19.35 -16.85
CA ARG A 7 4.24 19.11 -15.66
C ARG A 7 3.45 18.76 -14.40
N LEU A 8 2.25 19.34 -14.25
CA LEU A 8 1.40 19.10 -13.07
C LEU A 8 0.87 17.67 -13.05
N SER A 9 0.54 17.09 -14.21
CA SER A 9 0.15 15.68 -14.32
C SER A 9 1.32 14.72 -14.08
N PHE A 10 2.53 15.10 -14.48
CA PHE A 10 3.73 14.28 -14.26
C PHE A 10 4.11 14.19 -12.77
N GLU A 11 4.11 15.31 -12.05
CA GLU A 11 4.41 15.28 -10.60
C GLU A 11 3.33 14.52 -9.82
N LEU A 12 2.05 14.70 -10.17
CA LEU A 12 0.96 13.98 -9.52
C LEU A 12 1.08 12.47 -9.76
N ALA A 13 1.39 12.06 -10.99
CA ALA A 13 1.62 10.66 -11.34
C ALA A 13 2.85 10.08 -10.61
N LEU A 14 3.93 10.86 -10.46
CA LEU A 14 5.10 10.45 -9.69
C LEU A 14 4.77 10.27 -8.21
N GLN A 15 4.03 11.20 -7.61
CA GLN A 15 3.58 11.11 -6.22
C GLN A 15 2.71 9.87 -5.99
N LEU A 16 1.77 9.59 -6.89
CA LEU A 16 0.93 8.38 -6.84
C LEU A 16 1.77 7.12 -6.91
N ARG A 17 2.75 7.06 -7.82
CA ARG A 17 3.66 5.91 -7.92
C ARG A 17 4.47 5.71 -6.66
N LEU A 18 5.03 6.78 -6.10
CA LEU A 18 5.80 6.72 -4.85
C LEU A 18 4.92 6.28 -3.67
N LEU A 19 3.69 6.78 -3.58
CA LEU A 19 2.74 6.41 -2.55
C LEU A 19 2.32 4.94 -2.69
N SER A 20 2.06 4.46 -3.91
CA SER A 20 1.75 3.06 -4.19
C SER A 20 2.94 2.15 -3.88
N ALA A 21 4.17 2.57 -4.20
CA ALA A 21 5.38 1.83 -3.88
C ALA A 21 5.59 1.74 -2.36
N ALA A 22 5.37 2.84 -1.62
CA ALA A 22 5.45 2.87 -0.17
C ALA A 22 4.41 1.94 0.47
N GLY A 23 3.16 1.98 -0.01
CA GLY A 23 2.11 1.06 0.43
C GLY A 23 2.44 -0.40 0.14
N ALA A 24 2.97 -0.70 -1.06
CA ALA A 24 3.39 -2.04 -1.42
C ALA A 24 4.52 -2.53 -0.50
N LEU A 25 5.51 -1.69 -0.23
CA LEU A 25 6.62 -2.01 0.67
C LEU A 25 6.13 -2.29 2.11
N LEU A 26 5.17 -1.50 2.60
CA LEU A 26 4.56 -1.70 3.91
C LEU A 26 3.80 -3.04 4.01
N ILE A 27 3.02 -3.40 2.98
CA ILE A 27 2.32 -4.70 2.94
C ILE A 27 3.32 -5.85 2.80
N PHE A 28 4.35 -5.70 1.97
CA PHE A 28 5.38 -6.72 1.77
C PHE A 28 6.13 -7.03 3.07
N THR A 29 6.57 -5.99 3.78
CA THR A 29 7.26 -6.16 5.07
C THR A 29 6.36 -6.77 6.13
N LEU A 30 5.05 -6.48 6.11
CA LEU A 30 4.08 -7.12 7.00
C LEU A 30 3.92 -8.62 6.69
N LEU A 31 3.83 -8.99 5.42
CA LEU A 31 3.79 -10.40 4.98
C LEU A 31 5.04 -11.15 5.41
N TRP A 32 6.20 -10.52 5.23
CA TRP A 32 7.48 -11.06 5.69
C TRP A 32 7.51 -11.26 7.21
N ALA A 33 7.03 -10.27 7.98
CA ALA A 33 6.91 -10.39 9.43
C ALA A 33 5.96 -11.52 9.84
N GLY A 34 4.81 -11.68 9.16
CA GLY A 34 3.88 -12.77 9.38
C GLY A 34 4.46 -14.16 9.07
N PHE A 35 5.38 -14.25 8.09
CA PHE A 35 6.08 -15.50 7.77
C PHE A 35 7.13 -15.87 8.82
N ILE A 36 7.92 -14.90 9.28
CA ILE A 36 8.96 -15.13 10.30
C ILE A 36 8.34 -15.40 11.67
N TYR A 37 7.27 -14.67 12.02
CA TYR A 37 6.57 -14.78 13.30
C TYR A 37 5.12 -15.22 13.07
N PRO A 38 4.87 -16.52 12.80
CA PRO A 38 3.53 -17.04 12.64
C PRO A 38 2.74 -16.80 13.92
N SER A 39 1.82 -15.83 13.86
CA SER A 39 1.10 -15.26 14.99
C SER A 39 -0.29 -14.79 14.55
N LEU A 40 -1.02 -14.06 15.43
CA LEU A 40 -2.31 -13.44 15.09
C LEU A 40 -2.26 -12.52 13.86
N ILE A 41 -1.07 -12.05 13.46
CA ILE A 41 -0.87 -11.13 12.35
C ILE A 41 -0.84 -11.84 10.99
N THR A 42 -0.66 -13.16 10.98
CA THR A 42 -0.58 -13.95 9.72
C THR A 42 -1.88 -13.89 8.93
N LEU A 43 -3.03 -13.94 9.60
CA LEU A 43 -4.35 -13.84 8.96
C LEU A 43 -4.60 -12.47 8.29
N PRO A 44 -4.44 -11.32 8.98
CA PRO A 44 -4.60 -10.02 8.33
C PRO A 44 -3.53 -9.78 7.26
N ALA A 45 -2.30 -10.27 7.42
CA ALA A 45 -1.28 -10.20 6.39
C ALA A 45 -1.73 -10.93 5.10
N LEU A 46 -2.28 -12.14 5.22
CA LEU A 46 -2.81 -12.89 4.07
C LEU A 46 -3.97 -12.16 3.38
N LEU A 47 -4.86 -11.52 4.15
CA LEU A 47 -5.99 -10.76 3.61
C LEU A 47 -5.58 -9.54 2.77
N VAL A 48 -4.43 -8.93 3.08
CA VAL A 48 -3.90 -7.77 2.34
C VAL A 48 -2.96 -8.15 1.19
N THR A 49 -2.63 -9.44 1.02
CA THR A 49 -1.78 -9.92 -0.09
C THR A 49 -2.27 -9.50 -1.47
N PRO A 50 -3.58 -9.57 -1.81
CA PRO A 50 -4.05 -9.13 -3.12
C PRO A 50 -3.80 -7.64 -3.35
N ALA A 51 -3.88 -6.82 -2.29
CA ALA A 51 -3.60 -5.39 -2.38
C ALA A 51 -2.13 -5.09 -2.72
N LEU A 52 -1.18 -5.96 -2.35
CA LEU A 52 0.22 -5.83 -2.75
C LEU A 52 0.36 -5.82 -4.29
N PHE A 53 -0.25 -6.79 -4.96
CA PHE A 53 -0.19 -6.91 -6.43
C PHE A 53 -0.86 -5.72 -7.11
N VAL A 54 -1.98 -5.25 -6.55
CA VAL A 54 -2.69 -4.09 -7.10
C VAL A 54 -1.88 -2.80 -6.91
N LEU A 55 -1.20 -2.61 -5.78
CA LEU A 55 -0.30 -1.47 -5.57
C LEU A 55 0.91 -1.52 -6.51
N LEU A 56 1.51 -2.69 -6.72
CA LEU A 56 2.59 -2.85 -7.69
C LEU A 56 2.12 -2.53 -9.12
N ALA A 57 0.92 -2.96 -9.50
CA ALA A 57 0.31 -2.59 -10.77
C ALA A 57 0.10 -1.07 -10.88
N ALA A 58 -0.27 -0.40 -9.79
CA ALA A 58 -0.43 1.06 -9.72
C ALA A 58 0.90 1.82 -9.86
N VAL A 59 2.02 1.26 -9.39
CA VAL A 59 3.36 1.84 -9.61
C VAL A 59 3.71 1.88 -11.10
N VAL A 60 3.39 0.81 -11.84
CA VAL A 60 3.64 0.75 -13.28
C VAL A 60 2.63 1.61 -14.04
N SER A 61 1.34 1.44 -13.73
CA SER A 61 0.21 2.09 -14.39
C SER A 61 -0.77 2.71 -13.38
N PRO A 62 -0.59 3.99 -13.01
CA PRO A 62 -1.45 4.66 -12.02
C PRO A 62 -2.91 4.79 -12.50
N GLN A 63 -3.12 4.81 -13.81
CA GLN A 63 -4.45 4.90 -14.45
C GLN A 63 -5.38 3.74 -14.06
N PHE A 64 -4.80 2.58 -13.71
CA PHE A 64 -5.56 1.40 -13.29
C PHE A 64 -6.33 1.62 -11.97
N VAL A 65 -5.77 2.45 -11.08
CA VAL A 65 -6.40 2.78 -9.79
C VAL A 65 -7.32 3.99 -9.93
N GLU A 66 -6.95 4.98 -10.74
CA GLU A 66 -7.75 6.20 -10.94
C GLU A 66 -9.12 5.90 -11.58
N THR A 67 -9.18 4.92 -12.48
CA THR A 67 -10.41 4.55 -13.19
C THR A 67 -11.43 3.81 -12.31
N ARG A 68 -11.03 3.31 -11.13
CA ARG A 68 -11.85 2.40 -10.31
C ARG A 68 -11.95 2.88 -8.86
N PRO A 69 -13.02 3.63 -8.49
CA PRO A 69 -13.14 4.20 -7.15
C PRO A 69 -13.22 3.14 -6.03
N TRP A 70 -13.86 1.99 -6.30
CA TRP A 70 -13.92 0.88 -5.35
C TRP A 70 -12.54 0.28 -5.03
N LEU A 71 -11.66 0.21 -6.04
CA LEU A 71 -10.30 -0.32 -5.92
C LEU A 71 -9.48 0.61 -5.03
N ARG A 72 -9.65 1.93 -5.18
CA ARG A 72 -9.01 2.92 -4.32
C ARG A 72 -9.42 2.76 -2.86
N THR A 73 -10.71 2.57 -2.58
CA THR A 73 -11.20 2.33 -1.22
C THR A 73 -10.63 1.03 -0.64
N TYR A 74 -10.62 -0.04 -1.43
CA TYR A 74 -10.01 -1.32 -1.04
C TYR A 74 -8.52 -1.14 -0.68
N LEU A 75 -7.74 -0.48 -1.53
CA LEU A 75 -6.32 -0.21 -1.30
C LEU A 75 -6.08 0.61 -0.04
N LEU A 76 -6.89 1.66 0.20
CA LEU A 76 -6.80 2.47 1.42
C LEU A 76 -7.10 1.64 2.67
N LEU A 77 -8.13 0.80 2.64
CA LEU A 77 -8.45 -0.11 3.74
C LEU A 77 -7.34 -1.12 3.98
N SER A 78 -6.77 -1.71 2.92
CA SER A 78 -5.66 -2.66 3.04
C SER A 78 -4.40 -2.01 3.63
N VAL A 79 -4.01 -0.83 3.15
CA VAL A 79 -2.88 -0.07 3.71
C VAL A 79 -3.17 0.31 5.16
N GLY A 80 -4.38 0.77 5.48
CA GLY A 80 -4.79 1.10 6.85
C GLY A 80 -4.71 -0.11 7.78
N LEU A 81 -5.21 -1.27 7.36
CA LEU A 81 -5.12 -2.51 8.12
C LEU A 81 -3.66 -2.90 8.36
N SER A 82 -2.81 -2.77 7.35
CA SER A 82 -1.38 -3.06 7.49
C SER A 82 -0.66 -2.12 8.45
N VAL A 83 -1.02 -0.83 8.47
CA VAL A 83 -0.49 0.12 9.47
C VAL A 83 -0.91 -0.28 10.88
N VAL A 84 -2.19 -0.65 11.08
CA VAL A 84 -2.68 -1.12 12.39
C VAL A 84 -1.91 -2.36 12.85
N CYS A 85 -1.68 -3.33 11.96
CA CYS A 85 -0.88 -4.50 12.29
C CYS A 85 0.56 -4.14 12.67
N TRP A 86 1.19 -3.21 11.96
CA TRP A 86 2.54 -2.73 12.30
C TRP A 86 2.60 -2.02 13.65
N VAL A 87 1.63 -1.15 13.95
CA VAL A 87 1.52 -0.49 15.26
C VAL A 87 1.37 -1.53 16.37
N PHE A 88 0.54 -2.55 16.16
CA PHE A 88 0.38 -3.65 17.10
C PHE A 88 1.71 -4.41 17.33
N ILE A 89 2.44 -4.74 16.25
CA ILE A 89 3.76 -5.37 16.34
C ILE A 89 4.73 -4.51 17.16
N LEU A 90 4.82 -3.20 16.86
CA LEU A 90 5.74 -2.29 17.54
C LEU A 90 5.41 -2.14 19.03
N VAL A 91 4.12 -2.06 19.38
CA VAL A 91 3.66 -2.02 20.77
C VAL A 91 3.93 -3.34 21.50
N TRP A 92 3.80 -4.47 20.80
CA TRP A 92 4.14 -5.77 21.36
C TRP A 92 5.64 -5.84 21.68
N PHE A 93 6.50 -5.47 20.73
CA PHE A 93 7.95 -5.46 20.92
C PHE A 93 8.41 -4.45 21.97
N SER A 94 7.73 -3.32 22.16
CA SER A 94 8.12 -2.34 23.19
C SER A 94 7.78 -2.78 24.62
N ARG A 95 6.89 -3.76 24.78
CA ARG A 95 6.46 -4.31 26.07
C ARG A 95 7.22 -5.56 26.50
N ASN A 96 8.02 -6.13 25.61
CA ASN A 96 8.67 -7.43 25.78
C ASN A 96 10.19 -7.27 25.76
#